data_AF-A0A1Z8V4K3-F1
#
_entry.id   AF-A0A1Z8V4K3-F1
#
_cell.length_a   1.000
_cell.length_b   1.000
_cell.length_c   1.000
_cell.angle_alpha   90.00
_cell.angle_beta   90.00
_cell.angle_gamma   90.00
#
_symmetry.space_group_name_H-M   'P 1'
#
loop_
_entity.id
_entity.type
_entity.pdbx_description
1 polymer ?
#
loop_
_entity_poly.entity_id
_entity_poly.type
_entity_poly.pdbx_seq_one_letter_code
_entity_poly.pdbx_strand_id
1 'polypeptide(L)'
;MSKSLLTLNAFNKTINYKGISKTINDDYWEREIAPIITPTWDTPKDRLELFVYKEDRTYLVQRNKYVRNFKTKDGKWVSYEFDPAAITDFVPVEDLFNSISEKFIQYKEIGEAEYEKALQQKFRADATLNWDKVKLVRKFLLDESDWTQVEDAPVTAEEKVLYQKYRTYLRELFNQNQVELPYDVCFPITPKEYLHRKTLDIPAVNVEALGTQGVDEEYLFSEYHFWKLTSPAVNSFAQKMAIYVTMKSILDEDAKLSGVRPVRKFRDQTINLMTDTGMRSDSVDAVEVSHPAADPEAYIKTLITRIENGEI
;
A
#
# COMPACT_ATOMS: atom_id res chain seq x y z
N MET A 1 -1.75 42.57 6.86
CA MET A 1 -3.02 41.83 6.69
C MET A 1 -3.09 40.81 7.81
N SER A 2 -4.12 40.84 8.65
CA SER A 2 -4.25 39.85 9.73
C SER A 2 -4.53 38.46 9.14
N LYS A 3 -3.87 37.45 9.72
CA LYS A 3 -3.98 36.06 9.26
C LYS A 3 -5.32 35.48 9.73
N SER A 4 -5.98 34.71 8.86
CA SER A 4 -7.20 33.98 9.21
C SER A 4 -6.87 32.75 10.06
N LEU A 5 -7.52 32.61 11.22
CA LEU A 5 -7.45 31.42 12.06
C LEU A 5 -8.40 30.34 11.58
N LEU A 6 -9.61 30.72 11.20
CA LEU A 6 -10.63 29.82 10.69
C LEU A 6 -11.29 30.42 9.46
N THR A 7 -11.50 29.59 8.45
CA THR A 7 -12.29 29.91 7.27
C THR A 7 -13.20 28.74 6.97
N LEU A 8 -14.51 28.95 7.09
CA LEU A 8 -15.55 27.99 6.76
C LEU A 8 -16.22 28.45 5.46
N ASN A 9 -16.17 27.62 4.43
CA ASN A 9 -17.01 27.75 3.25
C ASN A 9 -18.13 26.71 3.34
N ALA A 10 -19.36 27.17 3.57
CA ALA A 10 -20.49 26.29 3.85
C ALA A 10 -21.06 25.61 2.59
N PHE A 11 -20.88 26.19 1.41
CA PHE A 11 -21.32 25.57 0.15
C PHE A 11 -20.40 24.44 -0.29
N ASN A 12 -19.10 24.67 -0.18
CA ASN A 12 -18.09 23.67 -0.54
C ASN A 12 -17.75 22.74 0.63
N LYS A 13 -18.45 22.86 1.77
CA LYS A 13 -18.21 22.09 3.01
C LYS A 13 -16.74 22.03 3.39
N THR A 14 -16.02 23.13 3.21
CA THR A 14 -14.57 23.21 3.38
C THR A 14 -14.23 24.06 4.58
N ILE A 15 -13.41 23.52 5.47
CA ILE A 15 -12.92 24.20 6.67
C ILE A 15 -11.41 24.32 6.58
N ASN A 16 -10.90 25.53 6.70
CA ASN A 16 -9.50 25.82 6.91
C ASN A 16 -9.31 26.31 8.35
N TYR A 17 -8.56 25.56 9.15
CA TYR A 17 -8.23 25.93 10.52
C TYR A 17 -6.72 25.92 10.71
N LYS A 18 -6.17 27.07 11.15
CA LYS A 18 -4.72 27.28 11.37
C LYS A 18 -3.84 26.89 10.17
N GLY A 19 -4.36 27.02 8.95
CA GLY A 19 -3.64 26.70 7.71
C GLY A 19 -3.84 25.27 7.21
N ILE A 20 -4.58 24.43 7.94
CA ILE A 20 -4.96 23.09 7.48
C ILE A 20 -6.35 23.18 6.85
N SER A 21 -6.44 22.92 5.54
CA SER A 21 -7.70 22.88 4.80
C SER A 21 -8.19 21.45 4.62
N LYS A 22 -9.45 21.18 4.96
CA LYS A 22 -10.13 19.90 4.69
C LYS A 22 -11.54 20.13 4.16
N THR A 23 -11.91 19.33 3.17
CA THR A 23 -13.30 19.14 2.76
C THR A 23 -13.92 18.08 3.66
N ILE A 24 -15.01 18.42 4.31
CA ILE A 24 -15.74 17.56 5.25
C ILE A 24 -16.70 16.69 4.43
N ASN A 25 -16.78 15.40 4.74
CA ASN A 25 -17.74 14.51 4.09
C ASN A 25 -19.20 14.88 4.45
N ASP A 26 -20.14 14.48 3.60
CA ASP A 26 -21.54 14.88 3.73
C ASP A 26 -22.16 14.38 5.04
N ASP A 27 -21.88 13.15 5.44
CA ASP A 27 -22.43 12.53 6.65
C ASP A 27 -21.99 13.27 7.93
N TYR A 28 -20.70 13.61 8.06
CA TYR A 28 -20.20 14.35 9.22
C TYR A 28 -20.70 15.80 9.20
N TRP A 29 -20.78 16.40 8.01
CA TRP A 29 -21.32 17.74 7.85
C TRP A 29 -22.76 17.82 8.36
N GLU A 30 -23.64 16.93 7.92
CA GLU A 30 -25.04 16.92 8.32
C GLU A 30 -25.25 16.61 9.80
N ARG A 31 -24.43 15.73 10.37
CA ARG A 31 -24.57 15.31 11.77
C ARG A 31 -23.98 16.30 12.77
N GLU A 32 -22.82 16.88 12.47
CA GLU A 32 -22.02 17.62 13.47
C GLU A 32 -21.91 19.11 13.17
N ILE A 33 -21.84 19.51 11.89
CA ILE A 33 -21.58 20.91 11.51
C ILE A 33 -22.88 21.66 11.19
N ALA A 34 -23.77 21.07 10.40
CA ALA A 34 -25.03 21.68 10.00
C ALA A 34 -25.92 22.09 11.19
N PRO A 35 -26.01 21.32 12.30
CA PRO A 35 -26.78 21.72 13.49
C PRO A 35 -26.19 22.90 14.26
N ILE A 36 -24.89 23.18 14.09
CA ILE A 36 -24.24 24.36 14.71
C ILE A 36 -24.63 25.63 13.94
N ILE A 37 -24.70 25.51 12.62
CA ILE A 37 -24.96 26.64 11.72
C ILE A 37 -26.48 26.91 11.61
N THR A 38 -27.30 25.86 11.57
CA THR A 38 -28.76 25.96 11.42
C THR A 38 -29.45 25.89 12.78
N PRO A 39 -30.41 26.78 13.12
CA PRO A 39 -31.02 27.80 12.26
C PRO A 39 -30.40 29.21 12.41
N THR A 40 -29.45 29.39 13.32
CA THR A 40 -29.00 30.73 13.72
C THR A 40 -28.24 31.47 12.62
N TRP A 41 -27.34 30.77 11.94
CA TRP A 41 -26.44 31.31 10.92
C TRP A 41 -26.88 30.96 9.49
N ASP A 42 -27.67 29.90 9.34
CA ASP A 42 -28.22 29.43 8.07
C ASP A 42 -29.73 29.17 8.18
N THR A 43 -30.49 29.70 7.23
CA THR A 43 -31.92 29.46 7.07
C THR A 43 -32.25 29.21 5.59
N PRO A 44 -33.39 28.55 5.26
CA PRO A 44 -33.73 28.21 3.89
C PRO A 44 -33.77 29.39 2.89
N LYS A 45 -34.03 30.61 3.38
CA LYS A 45 -34.10 31.84 2.57
C LYS A 45 -32.85 32.71 2.66
N ASP A 46 -31.94 32.40 3.57
CA ASP A 46 -30.77 33.21 3.90
C ASP A 46 -29.67 32.29 4.46
N ARG A 47 -28.75 31.89 3.58
CA ARG A 47 -27.77 30.83 3.83
C ARG A 47 -26.39 31.36 4.16
N LEU A 48 -25.70 30.70 5.09
CA LEU A 48 -24.28 31.00 5.32
C LEU A 48 -23.48 30.59 4.07
N GLU A 49 -22.62 31.48 3.58
CA GLU A 49 -21.73 31.22 2.44
C GLU A 49 -20.28 31.09 2.92
N LEU A 50 -19.80 32.12 3.62
CA LEU A 50 -18.43 32.21 4.09
C LEU A 50 -18.39 32.76 5.51
N PHE A 51 -17.62 32.11 6.37
CA PHE A 51 -17.29 32.61 7.70
C PHE A 51 -15.77 32.63 7.86
N VAL A 52 -15.21 33.80 8.16
CA VAL A 52 -13.78 34.01 8.40
C VAL A 52 -13.58 34.59 9.78
N TYR A 53 -12.73 33.95 10.58
CA TYR A 53 -12.31 34.44 11.89
C TYR A 53 -10.79 34.68 11.89
N LYS A 54 -10.35 35.86 12.30
CA LYS A 54 -8.95 36.32 12.23
C LYS A 54 -8.28 36.34 13.61
N GLU A 55 -6.95 36.38 13.62
CA GLU A 55 -6.15 36.42 14.86
C GLU A 55 -6.41 37.65 15.73
N ASP A 56 -6.79 38.78 15.13
CA ASP A 56 -7.14 40.02 15.80
C ASP A 56 -8.57 40.01 16.40
N ARG A 57 -9.23 38.85 16.42
CA ARG A 57 -10.65 38.65 16.81
C ARG A 57 -11.65 39.40 15.94
N THR A 58 -11.21 39.94 14.79
CA THR A 58 -12.13 40.43 13.78
C THR A 58 -12.66 39.25 12.97
N TYR A 59 -13.85 39.43 12.41
CA TYR A 59 -14.52 38.40 11.64
C TYR A 59 -15.13 38.99 10.37
N LEU A 60 -15.40 38.12 9.41
CA LEU A 60 -16.16 38.43 8.20
C LEU A 60 -17.16 37.32 7.98
N VAL A 61 -18.43 37.69 7.84
CA VAL A 61 -19.52 36.75 7.58
C VAL A 61 -20.18 37.17 6.28
N GLN A 62 -20.25 36.24 5.32
CA GLN A 62 -21.03 36.43 4.10
C GLN A 62 -22.18 35.44 4.10
N ARG A 63 -23.36 35.99 3.80
CA ARG A 63 -24.59 35.23 3.64
C ARG A 63 -25.16 35.45 2.25
N ASN A 64 -25.93 34.47 1.80
CA ASN A 64 -26.57 34.49 0.51
C ASN A 64 -28.09 34.42 0.68
N LYS A 65 -28.78 35.48 0.27
CA LYS A 65 -30.22 35.63 0.44
C LYS A 65 -30.95 35.55 -0.88
N TYR A 66 -32.08 34.86 -0.88
CA TYR A 66 -32.95 34.80 -2.05
C TYR A 66 -33.82 36.06 -2.14
N VAL A 67 -33.61 36.84 -3.20
CA VAL A 67 -34.35 38.09 -3.47
C VAL A 67 -35.23 37.89 -4.70
N ARG A 68 -36.54 38.12 -4.54
CA ARG A 68 -37.50 38.06 -5.64
C ARG A 68 -37.89 39.47 -6.09
N ASN A 69 -37.82 39.71 -7.40
CA ASN A 69 -38.38 40.92 -7.98
C ASN A 69 -39.89 40.76 -8.12
N PHE A 70 -40.67 41.51 -7.36
CA PHE A 70 -42.13 41.41 -7.38
C PHE A 70 -42.76 41.86 -8.71
N LYS A 71 -42.03 42.65 -9.52
CA LYS A 71 -42.52 43.15 -10.82
C LYS A 71 -42.29 42.13 -11.95
N THR A 72 -41.10 41.55 -12.04
CA THR A 72 -40.76 40.59 -13.11
C THR A 72 -40.98 39.13 -12.71
N LYS A 73 -41.28 38.87 -11.42
CA LYS A 73 -41.42 37.55 -10.78
C LYS A 73 -40.15 36.70 -10.75
N ASP A 74 -39.04 37.18 -11.32
CA ASP A 74 -37.74 36.53 -11.28
C ASP A 74 -37.13 36.56 -9.88
N GLY A 75 -36.41 35.50 -9.51
CA GLY A 75 -35.66 35.42 -8.27
C GLY A 75 -34.17 35.26 -8.54
N LYS A 76 -33.34 35.90 -7.71
CA LYS A 76 -31.89 35.75 -7.73
C LYS A 76 -31.34 35.63 -6.32
N TRP A 77 -30.26 34.86 -6.19
CA TRP A 77 -29.45 34.78 -4.98
C TRP A 77 -28.48 35.96 -4.95
N VAL A 78 -28.40 36.66 -3.83
CA VAL A 78 -27.53 37.82 -3.63
C VAL A 78 -26.70 37.62 -2.37
N SER A 79 -25.38 37.59 -2.54
CA SER A 79 -24.42 37.55 -1.44
C SER A 79 -24.26 38.95 -0.82
N TYR A 80 -24.18 39.01 0.50
CA TYR A 80 -23.97 40.25 1.25
C TYR A 80 -23.15 39.99 2.52
N GLU A 81 -22.47 41.02 3.00
CA GLU A 81 -21.77 40.98 4.29
C GLU A 81 -22.75 41.15 5.44
N PHE A 82 -22.70 40.23 6.39
CA PHE A 82 -23.58 40.19 7.55
C PHE A 82 -22.82 40.61 8.80
N ASP A 83 -23.34 41.63 9.49
CA ASP A 83 -22.82 42.08 10.77
C ASP A 83 -23.76 41.61 11.90
N PRO A 84 -23.38 40.57 12.68
CA PRO A 84 -24.15 40.08 13.81
C PRO A 84 -24.16 41.05 14.99
N ALA A 85 -23.21 41.99 15.09
CA ALA A 85 -23.16 42.96 16.19
C ALA A 85 -24.36 43.92 16.19
N ALA A 86 -25.04 44.06 15.05
CA ALA A 86 -26.25 44.84 14.91
C ALA A 86 -27.51 44.18 15.52
N ILE A 87 -27.42 42.94 16.01
CA ILE A 87 -28.55 42.15 16.50
C ILE A 87 -28.32 41.77 17.97
N THR A 88 -29.18 42.26 18.86
CA THR A 88 -29.02 42.18 20.32
C THR A 88 -29.08 40.75 20.91
N ASP A 89 -29.81 39.84 20.26
CA ASP A 89 -30.03 38.46 20.73
C ASP A 89 -29.28 37.42 19.89
N PHE A 90 -28.23 37.83 19.17
CA PHE A 90 -27.49 36.93 18.29
C PHE A 90 -26.46 36.11 19.06
N VAL A 91 -26.26 34.85 18.65
CA VAL A 91 -25.24 33.98 19.25
C VAL A 91 -23.85 34.60 19.05
N PRO A 92 -23.00 34.67 20.09
CA PRO A 92 -21.65 35.19 19.95
C PRO A 92 -20.87 34.52 18.82
N VAL A 93 -20.18 35.33 18.01
CA VAL A 93 -19.32 34.84 16.91
C VAL A 93 -18.23 33.91 17.43
N GLU A 94 -17.75 34.15 18.65
CA GLU A 94 -16.75 33.32 19.32
C GLU A 94 -17.26 31.90 19.58
N ASP A 95 -18.54 31.73 19.92
CA ASP A 95 -19.14 30.42 20.16
C ASP A 95 -19.23 29.59 18.88
N LEU A 96 -19.57 30.24 17.75
CA LEU A 96 -19.54 29.61 16.43
C LEU A 96 -18.12 29.16 16.08
N PHE A 97 -17.13 30.05 16.27
CA PHE A 97 -15.72 29.73 16.03
C PHE A 97 -15.25 28.52 16.86
N ASN A 98 -15.51 28.54 18.17
CA ASN A 98 -15.12 27.48 19.08
C ASN A 98 -15.75 26.14 18.67
N SER A 99 -17.06 26.13 18.42
CA SER A 99 -17.80 24.92 18.04
C SER A 99 -17.31 24.31 16.73
N ILE A 100 -17.11 25.12 15.69
CA ILE A 100 -16.57 24.63 14.40
C ILE A 100 -15.14 24.11 14.58
N SER A 101 -14.31 24.83 15.34
CA SER A 101 -12.91 24.43 15.54
C SER A 101 -12.80 23.10 16.29
N GLU A 102 -13.64 22.87 17.30
CA GLU A 102 -13.70 21.62 18.04
C GLU A 102 -14.10 20.45 17.13
N LYS A 103 -15.18 20.62 16.34
CA LYS A 103 -15.63 19.59 15.39
C LYS A 103 -14.61 19.33 14.29
N PHE A 104 -13.89 20.35 13.84
CA PHE A 104 -12.80 20.18 12.88
C PHE A 104 -11.67 19.31 13.45
N ILE A 105 -11.30 19.53 14.72
CA ILE A 105 -10.28 18.71 15.40
C ILE A 105 -10.76 17.26 15.54
N GLN A 106 -12.00 17.05 15.99
CA GLN A 106 -12.61 15.71 16.08
C GLN A 106 -12.62 14.98 14.73
N TYR A 107 -12.99 15.68 13.64
CA TYR A 107 -12.96 15.11 12.29
C TYR A 107 -11.55 14.66 11.87
N LYS A 108 -10.53 15.47 12.19
CA LYS A 108 -9.13 15.14 11.90
C LYS A 108 -8.70 13.89 12.65
N GLU A 109 -9.02 13.79 13.94
CA GLU A 109 -8.69 12.64 14.79
C GLU A 109 -9.37 11.35 14.31
N ILE A 110 -10.66 11.42 13.92
CA ILE A 110 -11.37 10.28 13.35
C ILE A 110 -10.71 9.82 12.05
N GLY A 111 -10.37 10.74 11.15
CA GLY A 111 -9.70 10.41 9.89
C GLY A 111 -8.34 9.74 10.10
N GLU A 112 -7.56 10.20 11.07
CA GLU A 112 -6.27 9.58 11.44
C GLU A 112 -6.46 8.18 12.03
N ALA A 113 -7.43 8.00 12.94
CA ALA A 113 -7.73 6.70 13.54
C ALA A 113 -8.24 5.67 12.51
N GLU A 114 -9.05 6.09 11.54
CA GLU A 114 -9.51 5.25 10.44
C GLU A 114 -8.34 4.84 9.53
N TYR A 115 -7.43 5.76 9.24
CA TYR A 115 -6.22 5.48 8.47
C TYR A 115 -5.31 4.49 9.19
N GLU A 116 -5.05 4.68 10.49
CA GLU A 116 -4.28 3.74 11.30
C GLU A 116 -4.92 2.35 11.31
N LYS A 117 -6.24 2.28 11.45
CA LYS A 117 -6.98 1.02 11.40
C LYS A 117 -6.85 0.34 10.03
N ALA A 118 -6.95 1.10 8.95
CA ALA A 118 -6.77 0.57 7.59
C ALA A 118 -5.36 0.03 7.38
N LEU A 119 -4.33 0.76 7.85
CA LEU A 119 -2.93 0.30 7.85
C LEU A 119 -2.77 -1.00 8.65
N GLN A 120 -3.30 -1.05 9.88
CA GLN A 120 -3.23 -2.26 10.70
C GLN A 120 -3.93 -3.45 10.03
N GLN A 121 -5.05 -3.23 9.35
CA GLN A 121 -5.73 -4.29 8.58
C GLN A 121 -4.87 -4.77 7.41
N LYS A 122 -4.20 -3.86 6.70
CA LYS A 122 -3.25 -4.21 5.63
C LYS A 122 -2.10 -5.04 6.17
N PHE A 123 -1.43 -4.61 7.24
CA PHE A 123 -0.35 -5.39 7.86
C PHE A 123 -0.82 -6.76 8.37
N ARG A 124 -2.04 -6.87 8.91
CA ARG A 124 -2.60 -8.16 9.32
C ARG A 124 -2.85 -9.08 8.13
N ALA A 125 -3.42 -8.55 7.05
CA ALA A 125 -3.61 -9.31 5.81
C ALA A 125 -2.25 -9.72 5.18
N ASP A 126 -1.24 -8.87 5.27
CA ASP A 126 0.10 -9.20 4.82
C ASP A 126 0.85 -10.12 5.78
N ALA A 127 0.43 -10.28 7.03
CA ALA A 127 1.01 -11.24 7.97
C ALA A 127 0.44 -12.66 7.78
N THR A 128 -0.78 -12.80 7.26
CA THR A 128 -1.40 -14.13 7.06
C THR A 128 -0.73 -14.88 5.92
N LEU A 129 -0.65 -16.20 6.05
CA LEU A 129 -0.07 -17.05 5.03
C LEU A 129 -1.11 -17.25 3.91
N ASN A 130 -0.78 -16.79 2.70
CA ASN A 130 -1.59 -16.98 1.50
C ASN A 130 -0.91 -17.98 0.56
N TRP A 131 -1.70 -18.62 -0.30
CA TRP A 131 -1.24 -19.55 -1.33
C TRP A 131 -0.16 -18.96 -2.24
N ASP A 132 -0.21 -17.65 -2.50
CA ASP A 132 0.81 -16.99 -3.32
C ASP A 132 2.18 -17.00 -2.64
N LYS A 133 2.24 -16.86 -1.30
CA LYS A 133 3.49 -16.99 -0.54
C LYS A 133 4.02 -18.42 -0.57
N VAL A 134 3.14 -19.42 -0.47
CA VAL A 134 3.52 -20.83 -0.59
C VAL A 134 4.11 -21.11 -1.99
N LYS A 135 3.45 -20.62 -3.05
CA LYS A 135 3.94 -20.75 -4.43
C LYS A 135 5.29 -20.05 -4.63
N LEU A 136 5.47 -18.88 -4.01
CA LEU A 136 6.71 -18.10 -4.05
C LEU A 136 7.85 -18.89 -3.38
N VAL A 137 7.63 -19.42 -2.17
CA VAL A 137 8.60 -20.26 -1.46
C VAL A 137 8.95 -21.50 -2.27
N ARG A 138 7.96 -22.19 -2.87
CA ARG A 138 8.22 -23.32 -3.78
C ARG A 138 9.14 -22.90 -4.92
N LYS A 139 8.83 -21.79 -5.59
CA LYS A 139 9.63 -21.30 -6.72
C LYS A 139 11.06 -20.99 -6.27
N PHE A 140 11.22 -20.30 -5.15
CA PHE A 140 12.53 -20.00 -4.58
C PHE A 140 13.35 -21.27 -4.28
N LEU A 141 12.76 -22.29 -3.66
CA LEU A 141 13.46 -23.55 -3.39
C LEU A 141 13.85 -24.32 -4.66
N LEU A 142 13.04 -24.23 -5.72
CA LEU A 142 13.39 -24.75 -7.03
C LEU A 142 14.54 -23.95 -7.66
N ASP A 143 14.52 -22.63 -7.58
CA ASP A 143 15.58 -21.79 -8.13
C ASP A 143 16.90 -21.98 -7.36
N GLU A 144 16.85 -22.12 -6.03
CA GLU A 144 18.01 -22.36 -5.15
C GLU A 144 18.66 -23.74 -5.40
N SER A 145 17.86 -24.74 -5.78
CA SER A 145 18.36 -26.09 -6.07
C SER A 145 18.75 -26.30 -7.53
N ASP A 146 18.62 -25.29 -8.40
CA ASP A 146 18.79 -25.45 -9.84
C ASP A 146 20.24 -25.77 -10.25
N TRP A 147 21.22 -25.19 -9.56
CA TRP A 147 22.65 -25.42 -9.83
C TRP A 147 23.05 -26.91 -9.70
N THR A 148 22.32 -27.70 -8.92
CA THR A 148 22.59 -29.15 -8.75
C THR A 148 22.22 -30.00 -9.96
N GLN A 149 21.41 -29.45 -10.87
CA GLN A 149 20.91 -30.16 -12.04
C GLN A 149 21.91 -30.12 -13.22
N VAL A 150 22.94 -29.28 -13.13
CA VAL A 150 23.98 -29.16 -14.14
C VAL A 150 24.95 -30.35 -14.01
N GLU A 151 25.42 -30.86 -15.15
CA GLU A 151 26.35 -32.01 -15.18
C GLU A 151 27.67 -31.69 -14.46
N ASP A 152 28.17 -30.46 -14.62
CA ASP A 152 29.41 -29.94 -14.01
C ASP A 152 29.26 -29.54 -12.52
N ALA A 153 28.08 -29.74 -11.92
CA ALA A 153 27.88 -29.42 -10.52
C ALA A 153 28.78 -30.32 -9.62
N PRO A 154 29.50 -29.76 -8.63
CA PRO A 154 30.40 -30.48 -7.74
C PRO A 154 29.61 -31.22 -6.64
N VAL A 155 28.73 -32.12 -7.05
CA VAL A 155 27.90 -32.95 -6.19
C VAL A 155 28.04 -34.41 -6.64
N THR A 156 27.99 -35.32 -5.67
CA THR A 156 28.10 -36.75 -5.93
C THR A 156 26.89 -37.27 -6.72
N ALA A 157 27.04 -38.40 -7.42
CA ALA A 157 25.93 -38.98 -8.20
C ALA A 157 24.72 -39.34 -7.31
N GLU A 158 24.96 -39.80 -6.08
CA GLU A 158 23.92 -40.12 -5.10
C GLU A 158 23.18 -38.86 -4.63
N GLU A 159 23.90 -37.76 -4.36
CA GLU A 159 23.31 -36.48 -4.02
C GLU A 159 22.45 -35.92 -5.16
N LYS A 160 22.89 -36.06 -6.42
CA LYS A 160 22.10 -35.64 -7.58
C LYS A 160 20.75 -36.36 -7.62
N VAL A 161 20.71 -37.67 -7.33
CA VAL A 161 19.46 -38.43 -7.26
C VAL A 161 18.54 -37.92 -6.14
N LEU A 162 19.09 -37.57 -4.97
CA LEU A 162 18.30 -36.98 -3.87
C LEU A 162 17.73 -35.60 -4.26
N TYR A 163 18.52 -34.75 -4.91
CA TYR A 163 18.05 -33.45 -5.42
C TYR A 163 16.99 -33.58 -6.51
N GLN A 164 17.07 -34.61 -7.36
CA GLN A 164 16.01 -34.91 -8.32
C GLN A 164 14.71 -35.31 -7.59
N LYS A 165 14.76 -36.21 -6.60
CA LYS A 165 13.59 -36.57 -5.77
C LYS A 165 12.99 -35.35 -5.08
N TYR A 166 13.82 -34.49 -4.49
CA TYR A 166 13.42 -33.25 -3.85
C TYR A 166 12.66 -32.31 -4.79
N ARG A 167 13.20 -32.05 -5.99
CA ARG A 167 12.57 -31.15 -6.97
C ARG A 167 11.27 -31.72 -7.54
N THR A 168 11.21 -33.03 -7.75
CA THR A 168 9.97 -33.70 -8.17
C THR A 168 8.88 -33.50 -7.12
N TYR A 169 9.18 -33.76 -5.84
CA TYR A 169 8.23 -33.51 -4.75
C TYR A 169 7.76 -32.05 -4.70
N LEU A 170 8.68 -31.08 -4.80
CA LEU A 170 8.31 -29.65 -4.80
C LEU A 170 7.37 -29.27 -5.95
N ARG A 171 7.53 -29.87 -7.13
CA ARG A 171 6.63 -29.62 -8.27
C ARG A 171 5.26 -30.24 -8.06
N GLU A 172 5.22 -31.42 -7.47
CA GLU A 172 4.01 -32.21 -7.25
C GLU A 172 3.25 -31.85 -5.98
N LEU A 173 3.82 -31.00 -5.11
CA LEU A 173 3.28 -30.61 -3.81
C LEU A 173 1.82 -30.14 -3.83
N PHE A 174 1.37 -29.49 -4.91
CA PHE A 174 -0.02 -29.03 -5.08
C PHE A 174 -0.95 -30.06 -5.74
N ASN A 175 -0.40 -31.11 -6.34
CA ASN A 175 -1.15 -32.16 -7.01
C ASN A 175 -1.35 -33.39 -6.11
N GLN A 176 -0.40 -33.66 -5.21
CA GLN A 176 -0.39 -34.86 -4.35
C GLN A 176 -1.13 -34.66 -3.03
N ASN A 177 -1.12 -33.43 -2.51
CA ASN A 177 -1.71 -33.15 -1.20
C ASN A 177 -3.02 -32.38 -1.39
N GLN A 178 -4.15 -33.00 -1.00
CA GLN A 178 -5.44 -32.32 -0.81
C GLN A 178 -5.33 -31.36 0.40
N VAL A 179 -4.49 -30.35 0.29
CA VAL A 179 -4.28 -29.37 1.36
C VAL A 179 -5.32 -28.28 1.21
N GLU A 180 -6.24 -28.23 2.16
CA GLU A 180 -7.32 -27.24 2.18
C GLU A 180 -6.80 -25.84 2.55
N LEU A 181 -5.79 -25.77 3.44
CA LEU A 181 -5.27 -24.52 4.00
C LEU A 181 -3.77 -24.33 3.70
N PRO A 182 -3.31 -23.11 3.37
CA PRO A 182 -1.89 -22.83 3.15
C PRO A 182 -0.96 -23.26 4.31
N TYR A 183 -1.49 -23.28 5.53
CA TYR A 183 -0.75 -23.63 6.76
C TYR A 183 -0.40 -25.11 6.87
N ASP A 184 -1.15 -25.99 6.19
CA ASP A 184 -0.93 -27.43 6.24
C ASP A 184 0.11 -27.89 5.21
N VAL A 185 0.63 -26.96 4.41
CA VAL A 185 1.68 -27.27 3.44
C VAL A 185 3.00 -27.56 4.15
N CYS A 186 3.46 -28.80 3.97
CA CYS A 186 4.76 -29.27 4.40
C CYS A 186 5.75 -29.25 3.23
N PHE A 187 6.91 -28.63 3.44
CA PHE A 187 8.02 -28.63 2.48
C PHE A 187 9.08 -29.64 2.92
N PRO A 188 9.71 -30.37 2.00
CA PRO A 188 10.82 -31.24 2.35
C PRO A 188 12.04 -30.44 2.80
N ILE A 189 12.82 -30.99 3.73
CA ILE A 189 14.15 -30.47 4.07
C ILE A 189 15.09 -30.66 2.87
N THR A 190 16.13 -29.84 2.74
CA THR A 190 17.07 -29.99 1.62
C THR A 190 17.88 -31.28 1.75
N PRO A 191 18.33 -31.89 0.63
CA PRO A 191 19.17 -33.10 0.69
C PRO A 191 20.44 -32.94 1.52
N LYS A 192 21.06 -31.75 1.53
CA LYS A 192 22.21 -31.45 2.41
C LYS A 192 21.87 -31.55 3.89
N GLU A 193 20.73 -30.98 4.29
CA GLU A 193 20.24 -31.07 5.66
C GLU A 193 19.92 -32.51 6.05
N TYR A 194 19.30 -33.28 5.15
CA TYR A 194 19.05 -34.71 5.36
C TYR A 194 20.33 -35.51 5.59
N LEU A 195 21.34 -35.33 4.72
CA LEU A 195 22.62 -36.01 4.87
C LEU A 195 23.35 -35.59 6.15
N HIS A 196 23.28 -34.30 6.51
CA HIS A 196 23.83 -33.82 7.77
C HIS A 196 23.16 -34.50 8.97
N ARG A 197 21.83 -34.61 8.98
CA ARG A 197 21.10 -35.31 10.05
C ARG A 197 21.47 -36.78 10.16
N LYS A 198 21.71 -37.47 9.04
CA LYS A 198 22.20 -38.85 9.05
C LYS A 198 23.58 -39.02 9.69
N THR A 199 24.39 -37.97 9.71
CA THR A 199 25.71 -38.00 10.36
C THR A 199 25.66 -37.67 11.86
N LEU A 200 24.55 -37.11 12.35
CA LEU A 200 24.42 -36.74 13.75
C LEU A 200 24.11 -37.97 14.59
N ASP A 201 24.96 -38.23 15.58
CA ASP A 201 24.70 -39.25 16.59
C ASP A 201 23.68 -38.70 17.59
N ILE A 202 22.51 -39.34 17.65
CA ILE A 202 21.44 -38.94 18.57
C ILE A 202 21.66 -39.67 19.89
N PRO A 203 21.80 -38.97 21.03
CA PRO A 203 21.97 -39.61 22.33
C PRO A 203 20.84 -40.62 22.61
N ALA A 204 21.17 -41.80 23.13
CA ALA A 204 20.20 -42.88 23.37
C ALA A 204 18.97 -42.43 24.19
N VAL A 205 19.16 -41.51 25.14
CA VAL A 205 18.09 -40.91 25.96
C VAL A 205 17.04 -40.20 25.09
N ASN A 206 17.45 -39.54 24.01
CA ASN A 206 16.54 -38.84 23.11
C ASN A 206 15.84 -39.81 22.15
N VAL A 207 16.50 -40.91 21.77
CA VAL A 207 15.90 -41.95 20.92
C VAL A 207 14.73 -42.63 21.63
N GLU A 208 14.87 -42.91 22.94
CA GLU A 208 13.78 -43.48 23.74
C GLU A 208 12.57 -42.53 23.89
N ALA A 209 12.82 -41.22 23.97
CA ALA A 209 11.76 -40.22 24.20
C ALA A 209 11.08 -39.72 22.92
N LEU A 210 11.84 -39.55 21.83
CA LEU A 210 11.40 -38.86 20.60
C LEU A 210 11.58 -39.72 19.34
N GLY A 211 12.06 -40.96 19.47
CA GLY A 211 12.40 -41.81 18.33
C GLY A 211 13.70 -41.39 17.64
N THR A 212 13.97 -42.04 16.51
CA THR A 212 15.16 -41.86 15.66
C THR A 212 15.12 -40.59 14.81
N GLN A 213 14.03 -39.81 14.87
CA GLN A 213 13.85 -38.58 14.10
C GLN A 213 14.04 -38.74 12.57
N GLY A 214 13.72 -39.93 12.05
CA GLY A 214 13.82 -40.27 10.63
C GLY A 214 15.24 -40.58 10.12
N VAL A 215 16.25 -40.66 11.01
CA VAL A 215 17.64 -40.98 10.63
C VAL A 215 17.76 -42.38 10.00
N ASP A 216 16.96 -43.31 10.50
CA ASP A 216 16.85 -44.70 10.04
C ASP A 216 16.04 -44.85 8.75
N GLU A 217 15.28 -43.82 8.36
CA GLU A 217 14.39 -43.87 7.20
C GLU A 217 15.01 -43.29 5.92
N GLU A 218 14.46 -43.73 4.79
CA GLU A 218 14.79 -43.16 3.49
C GLU A 218 14.25 -41.73 3.35
N TYR A 219 14.95 -40.92 2.54
CA TYR A 219 14.57 -39.53 2.31
C TYR A 219 13.13 -39.40 1.79
N LEU A 220 12.36 -38.49 2.38
CA LEU A 220 10.93 -38.24 2.15
C LEU A 220 9.94 -39.29 2.67
N PHE A 221 10.39 -40.33 3.39
CA PHE A 221 9.48 -41.31 3.99
C PHE A 221 9.05 -40.97 5.42
N SER A 222 9.88 -40.22 6.15
CA SER A 222 9.59 -39.76 7.51
C SER A 222 8.93 -38.38 7.57
N GLU A 223 8.06 -38.15 8.56
CA GLU A 223 7.52 -36.82 8.87
C GLU A 223 8.63 -35.82 9.23
N TYR A 224 9.74 -36.29 9.81
CA TYR A 224 10.90 -35.48 10.16
C TYR A 224 11.71 -34.98 8.95
N HIS A 225 11.44 -35.51 7.77
CA HIS A 225 12.00 -35.02 6.50
C HIS A 225 11.25 -33.81 5.95
N PHE A 226 10.22 -33.32 6.66
CA PHE A 226 9.42 -32.19 6.26
C PHE A 226 9.39 -31.09 7.34
N TRP A 227 9.12 -29.87 6.90
CA TRP A 227 8.93 -28.71 7.75
C TRP A 227 7.71 -27.92 7.30
N LYS A 228 7.00 -27.31 8.26
CA LYS A 228 5.81 -26.49 7.99
C LYS A 228 6.17 -25.02 7.84
N LEU A 229 5.48 -24.34 6.94
CA LEU A 229 5.69 -22.92 6.72
C LEU A 229 5.01 -22.10 7.83
N THR A 230 5.78 -21.74 8.85
CA THR A 230 5.34 -20.86 9.94
C THR A 230 5.57 -19.38 9.57
N SER A 231 4.84 -18.44 10.18
CA SER A 231 5.05 -17.00 9.91
C SER A 231 6.50 -16.53 10.10
N PRO A 232 7.25 -16.97 11.14
CA PRO A 232 8.68 -16.67 11.25
C PRO A 232 9.52 -17.24 10.10
N ALA A 233 9.21 -18.46 9.65
CA ALA A 233 9.89 -19.08 8.51
C ALA A 233 9.66 -18.27 7.22
N VAL A 234 8.42 -17.82 6.97
CA VAL A 234 8.10 -16.95 5.82
C VAL A 234 8.95 -15.69 5.82
N ASN A 235 9.11 -15.03 6.98
CA ASN A 235 9.92 -13.82 7.07
C ASN A 235 11.40 -14.10 6.78
N SER A 236 11.94 -15.21 7.29
CA SER A 236 13.31 -15.63 6.96
C SER A 236 13.47 -15.91 5.47
N PHE A 237 12.50 -16.59 4.85
CA PHE A 237 12.50 -16.81 3.40
C PHE A 237 12.34 -15.51 2.63
N ALA A 238 11.51 -14.57 3.06
CA ALA A 238 11.35 -13.27 2.41
C ALA A 238 12.67 -12.50 2.38
N GLN A 239 13.43 -12.51 3.47
CA GLN A 239 14.77 -11.92 3.51
C GLN A 239 15.73 -12.65 2.56
N LYS A 240 15.76 -13.98 2.56
CA LYS A 240 16.58 -14.76 1.63
C LYS A 240 16.22 -14.51 0.16
N MET A 241 14.93 -14.43 -0.16
CA MET A 241 14.41 -14.13 -1.49
C MET A 241 14.79 -12.73 -1.92
N ALA A 242 14.65 -11.73 -1.04
CA ALA A 242 15.06 -10.36 -1.32
C ALA A 242 16.56 -10.29 -1.63
N ILE A 243 17.40 -10.93 -0.81
CA ILE A 243 18.86 -11.02 -1.05
C ILE A 243 19.15 -11.75 -2.36
N TYR A 244 18.47 -12.85 -2.64
CA TYR A 244 18.67 -13.60 -3.88
C TYR A 244 18.31 -12.76 -5.11
N VAL A 245 17.17 -12.06 -5.08
CA VAL A 245 16.74 -11.20 -6.19
C VAL A 245 17.67 -10.02 -6.38
N THR A 246 18.14 -9.37 -5.31
CA THR A 246 19.11 -8.26 -5.43
C THR A 246 20.44 -8.76 -5.99
N MET A 247 20.98 -9.86 -5.47
CA MET A 247 22.22 -10.45 -5.99
C MET A 247 22.07 -10.86 -7.46
N LYS A 248 20.96 -11.50 -7.81
CA LYS A 248 20.66 -11.86 -9.19
C LYS A 248 20.55 -10.62 -10.08
N SER A 249 19.89 -9.56 -9.62
CA SER A 249 19.75 -8.32 -10.40
C SER A 249 21.10 -7.63 -10.63
N ILE A 250 22.01 -7.66 -9.64
CA ILE A 250 23.36 -7.13 -9.78
C ILE A 250 24.14 -7.94 -10.82
N LEU A 251 24.07 -9.27 -10.73
CA LEU A 251 24.74 -10.18 -11.68
C LEU A 251 24.14 -10.07 -13.09
N ASP A 252 22.82 -9.89 -13.21
CA ASP A 252 22.13 -9.70 -14.49
C ASP A 252 22.40 -8.31 -15.10
N GLU A 253 22.69 -7.29 -14.28
CA GLU A 253 23.16 -5.98 -14.78
C GLU A 253 24.56 -6.06 -15.39
N ASP A 254 25.44 -6.89 -14.83
CA ASP A 254 26.73 -7.23 -15.44
C ASP A 254 26.59 -8.12 -16.68
N ALA A 255 25.49 -8.88 -16.81
CA ALA A 255 25.15 -9.66 -18.00
C ALA A 255 24.65 -8.81 -19.20
N LYS A 256 24.62 -7.47 -19.09
CA LYS A 256 24.39 -6.56 -20.23
C LYS A 256 25.53 -6.53 -21.27
N LEU A 257 26.49 -7.46 -21.20
CA LEU A 257 27.35 -7.82 -22.34
C LEU A 257 26.83 -9.01 -23.19
N SER A 258 25.70 -9.65 -22.85
CA SER A 258 25.14 -10.75 -23.65
C SER A 258 23.60 -10.75 -23.74
N GLY A 259 23.05 -9.71 -24.38
CA GLY A 259 21.98 -9.91 -25.37
C GLY A 259 20.56 -10.31 -24.94
N VAL A 260 20.09 -10.08 -23.70
CA VAL A 260 18.68 -10.33 -23.34
C VAL A 260 17.90 -9.02 -23.18
N ARG A 261 16.84 -8.86 -23.99
CA ARG A 261 16.00 -7.65 -24.08
C ARG A 261 15.15 -7.45 -22.82
N PRO A 262 15.02 -6.21 -22.29
CA PRO A 262 14.11 -5.91 -21.21
C PRO A 262 12.64 -6.08 -21.63
N VAL A 263 11.85 -6.61 -20.70
CA VAL A 263 10.40 -6.80 -20.78
C VAL A 263 9.72 -5.49 -21.21
N ARG A 264 8.93 -5.54 -22.28
CA ARG A 264 8.13 -4.41 -22.76
C ARG A 264 7.22 -3.93 -21.63
N LYS A 265 7.40 -2.67 -21.22
CA LYS A 265 6.45 -1.94 -20.38
C LYS A 265 5.08 -1.95 -21.09
N PHE A 266 4.04 -2.40 -20.39
CA PHE A 266 2.66 -2.15 -20.79
C PHE A 266 2.47 -0.64 -20.90
N ARG A 267 2.24 -0.16 -22.12
CA ARG A 267 1.92 1.23 -22.42
C ARG A 267 0.40 1.36 -22.44
N ASP A 268 -0.08 2.39 -21.74
CA ASP A 268 -1.47 2.78 -21.56
C ASP A 268 -2.35 2.58 -22.80
N GLN A 269 -3.45 1.85 -22.61
CA GLN A 269 -4.62 1.96 -23.47
C GLN A 269 -5.45 3.14 -22.95
N THR A 270 -5.11 4.35 -23.39
CA THR A 270 -6.08 5.43 -23.50
C THR A 270 -6.57 5.51 -24.93
N ILE A 271 -7.89 5.44 -25.03
CA ILE A 271 -8.73 5.56 -26.22
C ILE A 271 -8.43 6.90 -26.92
N ASN A 272 -8.07 6.85 -28.20
CA ASN A 272 -8.59 7.76 -29.23
C ASN A 272 -8.35 7.16 -30.63
N LEU A 273 -9.45 6.79 -31.27
CA LEU A 273 -9.53 6.47 -32.69
C LEU A 273 -9.50 7.75 -33.53
N MET A 274 -8.99 7.62 -34.77
CA MET A 274 -8.94 8.58 -35.88
C MET A 274 -7.77 9.58 -35.76
N THR A 275 -6.82 9.67 -36.69
CA THR A 275 -6.94 9.68 -38.17
C THR A 275 -5.73 9.08 -38.89
N ASP A 276 -6.01 8.71 -40.13
CA ASP A 276 -5.22 8.11 -41.20
C ASP A 276 -4.03 8.96 -41.70
N THR A 277 -3.26 8.33 -42.61
CA THR A 277 -2.23 8.83 -43.54
C THR A 277 -0.79 8.98 -43.04
N GLY A 278 0.07 8.09 -43.56
CA GLY A 278 1.49 8.05 -43.26
C GLY A 278 2.36 8.90 -44.16
N MET A 279 3.64 8.99 -43.81
CA MET A 279 4.77 9.05 -44.73
C MET A 279 6.04 8.81 -43.93
N ARG A 280 6.96 8.07 -44.55
CA ARG A 280 8.38 8.02 -44.19
C ARG A 280 8.97 9.42 -44.29
N SER A 281 9.71 9.85 -43.27
CA SER A 281 10.86 10.71 -43.46
C SER A 281 11.85 10.47 -42.33
N ASP A 282 13.04 10.00 -42.72
CA ASP A 282 14.26 10.09 -41.94
C ASP A 282 14.52 11.57 -41.61
N SER A 283 14.50 11.92 -40.32
CA SER A 283 15.14 13.12 -39.84
C SER A 283 15.75 12.85 -38.47
N VAL A 284 17.06 12.95 -38.48
CA VAL A 284 17.98 12.95 -37.35
C VAL A 284 17.65 14.15 -36.48
N ASP A 285 16.91 13.93 -35.40
CA ASP A 285 16.86 14.85 -34.27
C ASP A 285 17.51 14.14 -33.07
N ALA A 286 18.79 14.42 -32.92
CA ALA A 286 19.54 14.17 -31.71
C ALA A 286 18.97 15.07 -30.60
N VAL A 287 17.92 14.60 -29.95
CA VAL A 287 17.57 15.07 -28.60
C VAL A 287 18.41 14.22 -27.65
N GLU A 288 19.51 14.80 -27.18
CA GLU A 288 20.21 14.33 -25.99
C GLU A 288 19.21 14.26 -24.84
N VAL A 289 18.60 13.08 -24.66
CA VAL A 289 17.96 12.74 -23.39
C VAL A 289 19.12 12.49 -22.45
N SER A 290 19.48 13.52 -21.69
CA SER A 290 20.35 13.42 -20.53
C SER A 290 19.91 12.21 -19.71
N HIS A 291 20.69 11.13 -19.76
CA HIS A 291 20.56 10.03 -18.83
C HIS A 291 20.71 10.61 -17.41
N PRO A 292 19.76 10.38 -16.49
CA PRO A 292 20.01 10.63 -15.08
C PRO A 292 20.90 9.47 -14.57
N ALA A 293 22.15 9.45 -15.01
CA ALA A 293 23.20 8.55 -14.54
C ALA A 293 24.06 9.24 -13.47
N ALA A 294 23.49 10.15 -12.68
CA ALA A 294 24.27 10.96 -11.77
C ALA A 294 24.21 10.50 -10.30
N ASP A 295 23.23 9.70 -9.88
CA ASP A 295 23.20 9.24 -8.49
C ASP A 295 22.31 7.99 -8.28
N PRO A 296 22.91 6.80 -8.18
CA PRO A 296 22.20 5.56 -7.83
C PRO A 296 21.43 5.68 -6.50
N GLU A 297 21.92 6.49 -5.55
CA GLU A 297 21.26 6.69 -4.26
C GLU A 297 19.98 7.50 -4.41
N ALA A 298 19.98 8.52 -5.29
CA ALA A 298 18.78 9.29 -5.59
C ALA A 298 17.68 8.42 -6.22
N TYR A 299 18.05 7.50 -7.11
CA TYR A 299 17.11 6.56 -7.73
C TYR A 299 16.50 5.59 -6.71
N ILE A 300 17.33 5.00 -5.84
CA ILE A 300 16.87 4.11 -4.75
C ILE A 300 15.96 4.87 -3.79
N LYS A 301 16.29 6.11 -3.45
CA LYS A 301 15.47 6.95 -2.57
C LYS A 301 14.10 7.22 -3.19
N THR A 302 14.02 7.57 -4.48
CA THR A 302 12.73 7.71 -5.18
C THR A 302 11.94 6.40 -5.26
N LEU A 303 12.60 5.24 -5.40
CA LEU A 303 11.93 3.94 -5.39
C LEU A 303 11.31 3.64 -4.02
N ILE A 304 12.06 3.87 -2.95
CA ILE A 304 11.58 3.69 -1.57
C ILE A 304 10.37 4.60 -1.31
N THR A 305 10.45 5.88 -1.69
CA THR A 305 9.33 6.82 -1.51
C THR A 305 8.09 6.40 -2.30
N ARG A 306 8.25 5.78 -3.47
CA ARG A 306 7.11 5.31 -4.27
C ARG A 306 6.49 4.02 -3.74
N ILE A 307 7.29 3.14 -3.14
CA ILE A 307 6.81 1.96 -2.39
C ILE A 307 6.05 2.41 -1.14
N GLU A 308 6.59 3.39 -0.39
CA GLU A 308 5.94 3.95 0.80
C GLU A 308 4.61 4.65 0.46
N ASN A 309 4.50 5.23 -0.73
CA ASN A 309 3.28 5.87 -1.22
C ASN A 309 2.31 4.89 -1.93
N GLY A 310 2.67 3.61 -2.08
CA GLY A 310 1.82 2.59 -2.71
C GLY A 310 1.57 2.79 -4.22
N GLU A 311 2.47 3.51 -4.91
CA GLU A 311 2.39 3.76 -6.35
C GLU A 311 2.94 2.59 -7.19
N ILE A 312 3.66 1.66 -6.56
CA ILE A 312 4.32 0.49 -7.16
C ILE A 312 4.06 -0.74 -6.29
#